data_AF-A0A8T3QDZ5-F1
#
_entry.id   AF-A0A8T3QDZ5-F1
#
_cell.length_a   1.000
_cell.length_b   1.000
_cell.length_c   1.000
_cell.angle_alpha   90.00
_cell.angle_beta   90.00
_cell.angle_gamma   90.00
#
_symmetry.space_group_name_H-M   'P 1'
#
loop_
_entity.id
_entity.type
_entity.pdbx_description
1 polymer ?
#
loop_
_entity_poly.entity_id
_entity_poly.type
_entity_poly.pdbx_seq_one_letter_code
_entity_poly.pdbx_strand_id
1 'polypeptide(L)'
;KGTRLGVGFWGAGRGYLSHHLVLDDGVVTNYQIVTPSTINASPRDPWGTPGKYEEAVMNTPILETTGEGKFVGIDVLRAIRSFDPCMPCTTHIHSDEGVVTREVNTCACGV
;
A
#
# COMPACT_ATOMS: atom_id res chain seq x y z
N LYS A 1 -20.86 -29.43 -2.65
CA LYS A 1 -21.06 -29.00 -1.25
C LYS A 1 -19.77 -29.23 -0.49
N GLY A 2 -19.37 -28.30 0.34
CA GLY A 2 -18.10 -28.32 1.09
C GLY A 2 -17.15 -27.18 0.71
N THR A 3 -16.30 -26.83 1.67
CA THR A 3 -15.37 -25.71 1.62
C THR A 3 -14.22 -25.98 0.64
N ARG A 4 -13.88 -24.97 -0.18
CA ARG A 4 -12.77 -24.99 -1.14
C ARG A 4 -11.89 -23.77 -0.95
N LEU A 5 -10.58 -23.98 -1.06
CA LEU A 5 -9.57 -22.92 -0.95
C LEU A 5 -8.91 -22.72 -2.32
N GLY A 6 -8.66 -21.46 -2.68
CA GLY A 6 -7.93 -21.10 -3.90
C GLY A 6 -6.98 -19.94 -3.64
N VAL A 7 -5.78 -20.01 -4.22
CA VAL A 7 -4.81 -18.92 -4.18
C VAL A 7 -4.34 -18.62 -5.60
N GLY A 8 -4.45 -17.36 -6.02
CA GLY A 8 -3.93 -16.86 -7.28
C GLY A 8 -2.71 -15.98 -7.05
N PHE A 9 -1.61 -16.27 -7.73
CA PHE A 9 -0.39 -15.47 -7.67
C PHE A 9 -0.17 -14.72 -8.97
N TRP A 10 0.29 -13.48 -8.88
CA TRP A 10 0.60 -12.66 -10.04
C TRP A 10 1.80 -11.74 -9.78
N GLY A 11 2.64 -11.53 -10.81
CA GLY A 11 3.70 -10.52 -10.80
C GLY A 11 3.14 -9.17 -11.23
N ALA A 12 2.67 -8.36 -10.28
CA ALA A 12 2.26 -6.99 -10.58
C ALA A 12 3.50 -6.10 -10.80
N GLY A 13 3.33 -4.97 -11.49
CA GLY A 13 4.45 -4.04 -11.76
C GLY A 13 5.19 -3.53 -10.51
N ARG A 14 4.58 -3.66 -9.34
CA ARG A 14 5.10 -3.22 -8.03
C ARG A 14 5.61 -4.38 -7.15
N GLY A 15 5.52 -5.64 -7.62
CA GLY A 15 5.92 -6.82 -6.86
C GLY A 15 4.87 -7.95 -6.88
N TYR A 16 4.96 -8.86 -5.92
CA TYR A 16 4.08 -10.02 -5.85
C TYR A 16 2.69 -9.64 -5.35
N LEU A 17 1.66 -10.17 -6.03
CA LEU A 17 0.26 -10.04 -5.69
C LEU A 17 -0.30 -11.44 -5.42
N SER A 18 -1.09 -11.58 -4.35
CA SER A 18 -1.83 -12.81 -4.09
C SER A 18 -3.28 -12.56 -3.72
N HIS A 19 -4.17 -13.33 -4.33
CA HIS A 19 -5.60 -13.36 -4.02
C HIS A 19 -5.92 -14.69 -3.35
N HIS A 20 -6.54 -14.64 -2.18
CA HIS A 20 -6.90 -15.79 -1.36
C HIS A 20 -8.41 -15.89 -1.28
N LEU A 21 -8.97 -16.99 -1.77
CA LEU A 21 -10.41 -17.22 -1.87
C LEU A 21 -10.80 -18.44 -1.05
N VAL A 22 -11.85 -18.29 -0.24
CA VAL A 22 -12.58 -19.38 0.42
C VAL A 22 -13.99 -19.42 -0.16
N LEU A 23 -14.34 -20.57 -0.73
CA LEU A 23 -15.69 -20.87 -1.20
C LEU A 23 -16.31 -21.89 -0.25
N ASP A 24 -17.56 -21.69 0.14
CA ASP A 24 -18.35 -22.69 0.85
C ASP A 24 -19.73 -22.84 0.20
N ASP A 25 -20.09 -24.08 -0.12
CA ASP A 25 -21.34 -24.42 -0.80
C ASP A 25 -21.67 -23.59 -2.06
N GLY A 26 -20.63 -23.15 -2.78
CA GLY A 26 -20.77 -22.37 -4.02
C GLY A 26 -20.83 -20.85 -3.81
N VAL A 27 -20.70 -20.37 -2.57
CA VAL A 27 -20.68 -18.96 -2.21
C VAL A 27 -19.27 -18.56 -1.74
N VAL A 28 -18.84 -17.34 -2.05
CA VAL A 28 -17.58 -16.77 -1.52
C VAL A 28 -17.80 -16.40 -0.06
N THR A 29 -17.13 -17.09 0.85
CA THR A 29 -17.21 -16.80 2.29
C THR A 29 -16.06 -15.93 2.78
N ASN A 30 -14.91 -15.93 2.09
CA ASN A 30 -13.81 -15.02 2.35
C ASN A 30 -13.02 -14.73 1.08
N TYR A 31 -12.64 -13.47 0.90
CA TYR A 31 -11.78 -13.02 -0.19
C TYR A 31 -10.77 -12.02 0.35
N GLN A 32 -9.50 -12.39 0.40
CA GLN A 32 -8.42 -11.54 0.90
C GLN A 32 -7.40 -11.30 -0.20
N ILE A 33 -6.95 -10.05 -0.31
CA ILE A 33 -5.96 -9.64 -1.31
C ILE A 33 -4.74 -9.14 -0.55
N VAL A 34 -3.57 -9.64 -0.92
CA VAL A 34 -2.28 -9.14 -0.43
C VAL A 34 -1.57 -8.54 -1.62
N THR A 35 -1.54 -7.20 -1.68
CA THR A 35 -0.86 -6.45 -2.74
C THR A 35 0.57 -6.10 -2.32
N PRO A 36 1.48 -5.86 -3.29
CA PRO A 36 2.84 -5.48 -2.95
C PRO A 36 2.91 -4.13 -2.21
N SER A 37 2.02 -3.19 -2.54
CA SER A 37 1.95 -1.90 -1.87
C SER A 37 1.50 -2.02 -0.41
N THR A 38 0.62 -2.97 -0.07
CA THR A 38 0.22 -3.26 1.32
C THR A 38 1.42 -3.68 2.18
N ILE A 39 2.34 -4.48 1.62
CA ILE A 39 3.55 -4.92 2.33
C ILE A 39 4.56 -3.79 2.45
N ASN A 40 4.80 -3.04 1.37
CA ASN A 40 5.79 -1.98 1.36
C ASN A 40 5.40 -0.79 2.26
N ALA A 41 4.11 -0.44 2.26
CA ALA A 41 3.53 0.63 3.06
C ALA A 41 2.98 0.16 4.41
N SER A 42 3.34 -1.06 4.85
CA SER A 42 2.90 -1.57 6.14
C SER A 42 3.39 -0.66 7.28
N PRO A 43 2.56 -0.43 8.32
CA PRO A 43 3.03 0.19 9.54
C PRO A 43 3.94 -0.77 10.30
N ARG A 44 4.43 -0.33 11.46
CA ARG A 44 5.16 -1.23 12.37
C ARG A 44 4.37 -2.47 12.70
N ASP A 45 5.04 -3.60 12.66
CA ASP A 45 4.46 -4.88 13.09
C ASP A 45 4.26 -4.92 14.63
N PRO A 46 3.58 -5.96 15.17
CA PRO A 46 3.39 -6.10 16.62
C PRO A 46 4.68 -6.23 17.44
N TRP A 47 5.81 -6.52 16.80
CA TRP A 47 7.13 -6.60 17.42
C TRP A 47 7.92 -5.29 17.31
N GLY A 48 7.36 -4.28 16.65
CA GLY A 48 7.95 -2.95 16.46
C GLY A 48 8.83 -2.81 15.23
N THR A 49 8.90 -3.83 14.35
CA THR A 49 9.69 -3.76 13.11
C THR A 49 9.05 -2.76 12.15
N PRO A 50 9.79 -1.76 11.63
CA PRO A 50 9.26 -0.80 10.66
C PRO A 50 8.94 -1.46 9.32
N GLY A 51 7.93 -0.91 8.64
CA GLY A 51 7.64 -1.26 7.25
C GLY A 51 8.73 -0.78 6.29
N LYS A 52 8.67 -1.22 5.02
CA LYS A 52 9.72 -0.91 4.05
C LYS A 52 9.84 0.56 3.71
N TYR A 53 8.74 1.31 3.71
CA TYR A 53 8.78 2.76 3.56
C TYR A 53 9.44 3.46 4.74
N GLU A 54 9.08 3.08 5.96
CA GLU A 54 9.69 3.65 7.17
C GLU A 54 11.19 3.35 7.22
N GLU A 55 11.58 2.10 6.96
CA GLU A 55 12.97 1.65 6.90
C GLU A 55 13.76 2.41 5.81
N ALA A 56 13.19 2.58 4.62
CA ALA A 56 13.85 3.32 3.54
C ALA A 56 14.06 4.79 3.89
N VAL A 57 13.05 5.46 4.46
CA VAL A 57 13.15 6.87 4.83
C VAL A 57 14.13 7.10 5.97
N MET A 58 14.13 6.24 7.00
CA MET A 58 15.08 6.34 8.12
C MET A 58 16.54 6.18 7.65
N ASN A 59 16.77 5.42 6.59
CA ASN A 59 18.09 5.19 6.01
C ASN A 59 18.46 6.15 4.86
N THR A 60 17.61 7.13 4.54
CA THR A 60 17.87 8.09 3.47
C THR A 60 18.63 9.31 4.01
N PRO A 61 19.86 9.57 3.57
CA PRO A 61 20.57 10.79 3.93
C PRO A 61 19.88 12.00 3.32
N ILE A 62 19.81 13.09 4.08
CA ILE A 62 19.28 14.37 3.58
C ILE A 62 20.42 15.12 2.88
N LEU A 63 20.32 15.21 1.56
CA LEU A 63 21.25 15.90 0.67
C LEU A 63 20.71 17.27 0.24
N GLU A 64 19.43 17.53 0.49
CA GLU A 64 18.77 18.79 0.23
C GLU A 64 19.47 19.96 0.95
N THR A 65 19.86 20.97 0.18
CA THR A 65 20.57 22.18 0.64
C THR A 65 19.71 23.44 0.55
N THR A 66 18.38 23.30 0.50
CA THR A 66 17.46 24.45 0.50
C THR A 66 17.64 25.29 1.77
N GLY A 67 17.57 26.62 1.62
CA GLY A 67 17.73 27.55 2.74
C GLY A 67 16.70 27.34 3.84
N GLU A 68 16.99 27.86 5.03
CA GLU A 68 16.13 27.76 6.21
C GLU A 68 14.66 28.12 5.87
N GLY A 69 13.73 27.26 6.30
CA GLY A 69 12.30 27.41 6.03
C GLY A 69 11.83 27.00 4.63
N LYS A 70 12.71 26.48 3.75
CA LYS A 70 12.35 26.01 2.39
C LYS A 70 12.53 24.50 2.19
N PHE A 71 12.54 23.73 3.27
CA PHE A 71 12.68 22.27 3.19
C PHE A 71 11.46 21.67 2.48
N VAL A 72 11.68 21.03 1.33
CA VAL A 72 10.64 20.35 0.54
C VAL A 72 10.66 18.83 0.72
N GLY A 73 11.72 18.27 1.32
CA GLY A 73 11.86 16.85 1.60
C GLY A 73 12.12 16.01 0.35
N ILE A 74 12.88 16.54 -0.62
CA ILE A 74 13.04 15.89 -1.94
C ILE A 74 13.69 14.50 -1.84
N ASP A 75 14.61 14.30 -0.91
CA ASP A 75 15.30 13.02 -0.74
C ASP A 75 14.37 11.94 -0.20
N VAL A 76 13.53 12.29 0.78
CA VAL A 76 12.46 11.41 1.31
C VAL A 76 11.46 11.07 0.20
N LEU A 77 11.06 12.08 -0.57
CA LEU A 77 10.15 11.92 -1.70
C LEU A 77 10.72 10.99 -2.79
N ARG A 78 12.03 11.06 -3.07
CA ARG A 78 12.72 10.15 -3.99
C ARG A 78 12.75 8.72 -3.46
N ALA A 79 13.06 8.55 -2.18
CA ALA A 79 13.07 7.24 -1.54
C ALA A 79 11.70 6.56 -1.65
N ILE A 80 10.61 7.24 -1.27
CA ILE A 80 9.26 6.68 -1.33
C ILE A 80 8.81 6.44 -2.78
N ARG A 81 9.02 7.38 -3.70
CA ARG A 81 8.62 7.22 -5.12
C ARG A 81 9.36 6.09 -5.84
N SER A 82 10.54 5.70 -5.37
CA SER A 82 11.27 4.56 -5.93
C SER A 82 10.52 3.24 -5.82
N PHE A 83 9.59 3.12 -4.85
CA PHE A 83 8.73 1.96 -4.66
C PHE A 83 7.41 2.02 -5.45
N ASP A 84 7.17 3.08 -6.24
CA ASP A 84 5.95 3.28 -7.01
C ASP A 84 4.66 3.08 -6.16
N PRO A 85 4.44 3.92 -5.12
CA PRO A 85 3.32 3.74 -4.18
C PRO A 85 1.96 3.85 -4.88
N CYS A 86 1.13 2.81 -4.74
CA CYS A 86 -0.27 2.80 -5.18
C CYS A 86 -1.20 2.76 -3.96
N MET A 87 -1.66 3.93 -3.48
CA MET A 87 -2.53 4.00 -2.30
C MET A 87 -3.87 3.23 -2.44
N PRO A 88 -4.55 3.23 -3.61
CA PRO A 88 -5.73 2.39 -3.80
C PRO A 88 -5.42 0.88 -3.73
N CYS A 89 -4.20 0.48 -4.08
CA CYS A 89 -3.75 -0.91 -3.95
C CYS A 89 -3.44 -1.24 -2.49
N THR A 90 -2.95 -0.29 -1.69
CA THR A 90 -2.56 -0.51 -0.29
C THR A 90 -3.76 -0.87 0.58
N THR A 91 -4.89 -0.18 0.40
CA THR A 91 -6.11 -0.37 1.21
C THR A 91 -7.30 -0.71 0.35
N HIS A 92 -8.00 -1.79 0.69
CA HIS A 92 -9.25 -2.20 0.05
C HIS A 92 -10.38 -1.92 1.03
N ILE A 93 -11.21 -0.92 0.75
CA ILE A 93 -12.35 -0.56 1.60
C ILE A 93 -13.60 -1.20 1.01
N HIS A 94 -14.29 -1.99 1.81
CA HIS A 94 -15.65 -2.44 1.52
C HIS A 94 -16.62 -1.64 2.40
N SER A 95 -17.63 -1.03 1.78
CA SER A 95 -18.72 -0.33 2.48
C SER A 95 -20.01 -1.06 2.16
N ASP A 96 -20.76 -1.47 3.19
CA ASP A 96 -22.06 -2.13 3.04
C ASP A 96 -23.15 -1.14 2.56
N GLU A 97 -22.92 0.17 2.73
CA GLU A 97 -23.85 1.26 2.40
C GLU A 97 -23.29 2.15 1.27
N GLY A 98 -23.59 1.80 0.03
CA GLY A 98 -23.42 2.68 -1.14
C GLY A 98 -21.98 2.99 -1.58
N VAL A 99 -21.88 3.76 -2.68
CA VAL A 99 -20.61 4.24 -3.23
C VAL A 99 -20.21 5.52 -2.53
N VAL A 100 -19.15 5.48 -1.70
CA VAL A 100 -18.53 6.68 -1.14
C VAL A 100 -17.58 7.26 -2.18
N THR A 101 -18.09 8.12 -3.05
CA THR A 101 -17.26 8.90 -3.98
C THR A 101 -16.72 10.12 -3.24
N ARG A 102 -15.45 10.08 -2.83
CA ARG A 102 -14.74 11.26 -2.36
C ARG A 102 -13.60 11.55 -3.31
N GLU A 103 -13.67 12.67 -4.01
CA GLU A 103 -12.54 13.16 -4.81
C GLU A 103 -11.47 13.65 -3.85
N VAL A 104 -10.37 12.90 -3.76
CA VAL A 104 -9.21 13.27 -2.96
C VAL A 104 -8.09 13.60 -3.94
N ASN A 105 -7.83 14.88 -4.16
CA ASN A 105 -6.67 15.31 -4.92
C ASN A 105 -5.41 15.04 -4.09
N THR A 106 -4.75 13.91 -4.35
CA THR A 106 -3.50 13.49 -3.69
C THR A 106 -2.26 14.16 -4.27
N CYS A 107 -2.40 14.99 -5.30
CA CYS A 107 -1.31 15.81 -5.80
C CYS A 107 -1.09 17.00 -4.86
N ALA A 108 0.07 17.02 -4.20
CA ALA A 108 0.62 18.18 -3.49
C ALA A 108 0.88 19.41 -4.42
N CYS A 109 0.50 19.34 -5.69
CA CYS A 109 0.68 20.39 -6.69
C CYS A 109 -0.55 21.33 -6.81
N GLY A 110 -1.54 21.19 -5.92
CA GLY A 110 -2.77 21.98 -5.89
C GLY A 110 -2.81 23.08 -4.82
N VAL A 111 -1.65 23.47 -4.27
CA VAL A 111 -1.49 24.68 -3.44
C VAL A 111 -0.48 25.59 -4.11
#